data_AF-A0A954C3F0-F1
#
_entry.id   AF-A0A954C3F0-F1
#
_cell.length_a   1.000
_cell.length_b   1.000
_cell.length_c   1.000
_cell.angle_alpha   90.00
_cell.angle_beta   90.00
_cell.angle_gamma   90.00
#
_symmetry.space_group_name_H-M   'P 1'
#
loop_
_entity.id
_entity.type
_entity.pdbx_description
1 polymer ?
#
loop_
_entity_poly.entity_id
_entity_poly.type
_entity_poly.pdbx_seq_one_letter_code
_entity_poly.pdbx_strand_id
1 'polypeptide(L)'
;NTFDLLVAGQAVTVTANTSTEMEDKTSSSNLSLATLGNVNGRFLRVRGFDDGSGRGLIATRIEIESADDVILQGVIESQVIGTSITVLGVTFPVDGTTEYQDTNNAQLAGGQTQFAGLTVNGVSLIRIKDKQAGSGGANAVGVADEVELQTP
;
A
#
# COMPACT_ATOMS: atom_id res chain seq x y z
N ASN A 1 7.81 -19.21 -4.32
CA ASN A 1 8.42 -18.28 -5.30
C ASN A 1 8.32 -16.88 -4.73
N THR A 2 9.37 -16.06 -4.85
CA THR A 2 9.38 -14.70 -4.31
C THR A 2 9.68 -13.68 -5.41
N PHE A 3 9.17 -12.47 -5.25
CA PHE A 3 9.55 -11.30 -6.04
C PHE A 3 9.42 -10.04 -5.18
N ASP A 4 10.08 -8.95 -5.58
CA ASP A 4 9.95 -7.67 -4.89
C ASP A 4 8.89 -6.81 -5.57
N LEU A 5 7.93 -6.33 -4.79
CA LEU A 5 6.99 -5.29 -5.16
C LEU A 5 7.55 -3.94 -4.73
N LEU A 6 7.70 -3.00 -5.66
CA LEU A 6 8.12 -1.64 -5.31
C LEU A 6 6.91 -0.79 -4.93
N VAL A 7 6.92 -0.26 -3.72
CA VAL A 7 5.92 0.65 -3.17
C VAL A 7 6.65 1.90 -2.68
N ALA A 8 6.34 3.07 -3.24
CA ALA A 8 7.06 4.32 -2.95
C ALA A 8 8.60 4.19 -3.02
N GLY A 9 9.09 3.45 -4.04
CA GLY A 9 10.52 3.21 -4.26
C GLY A 9 11.17 2.23 -3.27
N GLN A 10 10.40 1.63 -2.36
CA GLN A 10 10.87 0.64 -1.38
C GLN A 10 10.36 -0.75 -1.74
N ALA A 11 11.20 -1.76 -1.57
CA ALA A 11 10.86 -3.15 -1.86
C ALA A 11 10.07 -3.78 -0.70
N VAL A 12 8.97 -4.43 -1.05
CA VAL A 12 8.21 -5.38 -0.22
C VAL A 12 8.37 -6.76 -0.86
N THR A 13 8.92 -7.72 -0.14
CA THR A 13 9.11 -9.08 -0.64
C THR A 13 7.79 -9.83 -0.60
N VAL A 14 7.30 -10.25 -1.76
CA VAL A 14 6.05 -11.00 -1.90
C VAL A 14 6.37 -12.47 -2.11
N THR A 15 5.86 -13.32 -1.24
CA THR A 15 5.93 -14.79 -1.35
C THR A 15 4.63 -15.33 -1.95
N ALA A 16 4.74 -15.95 -3.12
CA ALA A 16 3.66 -16.69 -3.78
C ALA A 16 3.88 -18.21 -3.68
N ASN A 17 2.80 -18.95 -3.44
CA ASN A 17 2.79 -20.41 -3.37
C ASN A 17 1.60 -20.99 -4.14
N THR A 18 1.40 -22.31 -4.06
CA THR A 18 0.34 -23.01 -4.81
C THR A 18 -1.08 -22.64 -4.37
N SER A 19 -1.23 -21.98 -3.23
CA SER A 19 -2.49 -21.46 -2.71
C SER A 19 -2.73 -19.99 -3.07
N THR A 20 -1.76 -19.32 -3.69
CA THR A 20 -1.93 -17.93 -4.15
C THR A 20 -2.76 -17.91 -5.44
N GLU A 21 -3.85 -17.15 -5.44
CA GLU A 21 -4.63 -16.89 -6.65
C GLU A 21 -3.91 -15.87 -7.54
N MET A 22 -3.88 -16.12 -8.86
CA MET A 22 -3.11 -15.30 -9.79
C MET A 22 -3.93 -15.01 -11.05
N GLU A 23 -3.95 -13.75 -11.47
CA GLU A 23 -4.66 -13.28 -12.66
C GLU A 23 -3.88 -12.16 -13.36
N ASP A 24 -3.92 -12.14 -14.69
CA ASP A 24 -3.50 -10.98 -15.48
C ASP A 24 -4.74 -10.33 -16.09
N LYS A 25 -5.14 -9.17 -15.57
CA LYS A 25 -6.32 -8.44 -16.07
C LYS A 25 -6.02 -7.56 -17.28
N THR A 26 -4.77 -7.53 -17.70
CA THR A 26 -4.30 -6.71 -18.83
C THR A 26 -4.06 -7.54 -20.09
N SER A 27 -4.10 -8.86 -19.98
CA SER A 27 -3.92 -9.78 -21.10
C SER A 27 -4.90 -10.95 -21.03
N SER A 28 -4.98 -11.72 -22.11
CA SER A 28 -5.72 -12.99 -22.14
C SER A 28 -4.90 -14.18 -21.66
N SER A 29 -3.64 -13.95 -21.23
CA SER A 29 -2.74 -15.02 -20.79
C SER A 29 -2.90 -15.26 -19.30
N ASN A 30 -2.89 -16.53 -18.88
CA ASN A 30 -2.97 -16.87 -17.46
C ASN A 30 -1.65 -16.50 -16.74
N LEU A 31 -1.78 -15.84 -15.59
CA LEU A 31 -0.69 -15.70 -14.63
C LEU A 31 -0.62 -16.95 -13.74
N SER A 32 0.58 -17.44 -13.45
CA SER A 32 0.82 -18.62 -12.63
C SER A 32 2.18 -18.53 -11.94
N LEU A 33 2.47 -19.43 -10.99
CA LEU A 33 3.80 -19.51 -10.39
C LEU A 33 4.93 -19.70 -11.41
N ALA A 34 4.67 -20.45 -12.49
CA ALA A 34 5.66 -20.70 -13.54
C ALA A 34 5.94 -19.44 -14.40
N THR A 35 4.97 -18.53 -14.46
CA THR A 35 5.04 -17.28 -15.22
C THR A 35 5.18 -16.05 -14.34
N LEU A 36 5.50 -16.23 -13.05
CA LEU A 36 5.57 -15.13 -12.08
C LEU A 36 6.59 -14.05 -12.46
N GLY A 37 7.63 -14.39 -13.23
CA GLY A 37 8.55 -13.39 -13.79
C GLY A 37 7.90 -12.32 -14.68
N ASN A 38 6.69 -12.59 -15.21
CA ASN A 38 5.92 -11.64 -16.03
C ASN A 38 5.38 -10.44 -15.23
N VAL A 39 5.45 -10.47 -13.89
CA VAL A 39 5.02 -9.37 -13.03
C VAL A 39 6.05 -8.25 -12.96
N ASN A 40 7.30 -8.49 -13.37
CA ASN A 40 8.38 -7.52 -13.29
C ASN A 40 8.09 -6.28 -14.16
N GLY A 41 8.16 -5.10 -13.54
CA GLY A 41 7.86 -3.82 -14.21
C GLY A 41 6.39 -3.61 -14.53
N ARG A 42 5.48 -4.44 -14.01
CA ARG A 42 4.03 -4.29 -14.16
C ARG A 42 3.42 -3.65 -12.92
N PHE A 43 2.23 -3.07 -13.09
CA PHE A 43 1.43 -2.59 -11.97
C PHE A 43 0.64 -3.76 -11.37
N LEU A 44 0.79 -3.97 -10.07
CA LEU A 44 0.27 -5.14 -9.38
C LEU A 44 -0.64 -4.73 -8.23
N ARG A 45 -1.74 -5.46 -8.07
CA ARG A 45 -2.49 -5.51 -6.82
C ARG A 45 -2.17 -6.82 -6.12
N VAL A 46 -1.60 -6.71 -4.92
CA VAL A 46 -1.24 -7.85 -4.09
C VAL A 46 -2.04 -7.81 -2.81
N ARG A 47 -2.67 -8.94 -2.47
CA ARG A 47 -3.35 -9.16 -1.19
C ARG A 47 -2.69 -10.33 -0.48
N GLY A 48 -2.55 -10.23 0.83
CA GLY A 48 -1.93 -11.27 1.62
C GLY A 48 -1.79 -10.88 3.08
N PHE A 49 -0.97 -11.64 3.79
CA PHE A 49 -0.67 -11.44 5.19
C PHE A 49 0.78 -11.04 5.36
N ASP A 50 1.05 -10.12 6.29
CA ASP A 50 2.42 -9.86 6.75
C ASP A 50 3.05 -11.17 7.24
N ASP A 51 4.28 -11.45 6.81
CA ASP A 51 5.01 -12.65 7.21
C ASP A 51 5.82 -12.47 8.51
N GLY A 52 5.74 -11.28 9.12
CA GLY A 52 6.41 -10.91 10.37
C GLY A 52 7.87 -10.49 10.18
N SER A 53 8.39 -10.46 8.95
CA SER A 53 9.74 -9.96 8.66
C SER A 53 9.84 -8.43 8.63
N GLY A 54 8.69 -7.74 8.65
CA GLY A 54 8.59 -6.29 8.60
C GLY A 54 8.62 -5.70 7.19
N ARG A 55 8.97 -6.48 6.15
CA ARG A 55 8.85 -6.07 4.73
C ARG A 55 8.45 -7.23 3.82
N GLY A 56 7.77 -8.22 4.39
CA GLY A 56 7.42 -9.45 3.69
C GLY A 56 5.93 -9.73 3.75
N LEU A 57 5.41 -10.31 2.68
CA LEU A 57 3.99 -10.62 2.55
C LEU A 57 3.79 -12.00 1.91
N ILE A 58 3.02 -12.86 2.56
CA ILE A 58 2.54 -14.11 1.98
C ILE A 58 1.26 -13.81 1.19
N ALA A 59 1.35 -13.87 -0.13
CA ALA A 59 0.25 -13.50 -1.01
C ALA A 59 -0.85 -14.57 -1.03
N THR A 60 -2.09 -14.11 -0.87
CA THR A 60 -3.31 -14.87 -1.15
C THR A 60 -3.82 -14.59 -2.56
N ARG A 61 -3.57 -13.39 -3.10
CA ARG A 61 -3.94 -13.01 -4.46
C ARG A 61 -2.93 -12.04 -5.07
N ILE A 62 -2.60 -12.24 -6.35
CA ILE A 62 -1.77 -11.35 -7.16
C ILE A 62 -2.50 -11.08 -8.48
N GLU A 63 -2.70 -9.80 -8.79
CA GLU A 63 -3.33 -9.37 -10.04
C GLU A 63 -2.42 -8.39 -10.77
N ILE A 64 -2.15 -8.62 -12.05
CA ILE A 64 -1.61 -7.58 -12.92
C ILE A 64 -2.77 -6.71 -13.36
N GLU A 65 -2.68 -5.41 -13.09
CA GLU A 65 -3.70 -4.42 -13.44
C GLU A 65 -3.11 -3.31 -14.32
N SER A 66 -3.98 -2.48 -14.90
CA SER A 66 -3.56 -1.25 -15.55
C SER A 66 -2.91 -0.31 -14.52
N ALA A 67 -2.04 0.59 -14.98
CA ALA A 67 -1.42 1.57 -14.09
C ALA A 67 -2.49 2.40 -13.37
N ASP A 68 -2.36 2.52 -12.05
CA ASP A 68 -3.28 3.24 -11.16
C ASP A 68 -2.52 3.83 -9.95
N ASP A 69 -3.23 4.54 -9.07
CA ASP A 69 -2.68 5.09 -7.83
C ASP A 69 -1.96 4.03 -7.00
N VAL A 70 -0.85 4.41 -6.37
CA VAL A 70 -0.15 3.52 -5.44
C VAL A 70 -0.94 3.49 -4.14
N ILE A 71 -1.37 2.31 -3.74
CA ILE A 71 -2.11 2.09 -2.49
C ILE A 71 -1.36 1.08 -1.64
N LEU A 72 -1.12 1.46 -0.38
CA LEU A 72 -0.59 0.57 0.65
C LEU A 72 -1.57 0.51 1.80
N GLN A 73 -2.01 -0.70 2.15
CA GLN A 73 -2.89 -0.92 3.29
C GLN A 73 -2.27 -1.95 4.23
N GLY A 74 -2.30 -1.65 5.51
CA GLY A 74 -1.73 -2.51 6.54
C GLY A 74 -1.81 -1.87 7.92
N VAL A 75 -1.33 -2.59 8.92
CA VAL A 75 -1.27 -2.09 10.29
C VAL A 75 -0.19 -1.02 10.36
N ILE A 76 -0.52 0.13 10.94
CA ILE A 76 0.44 1.21 11.15
C ILE A 76 1.56 0.76 12.11
N GLU A 77 2.81 0.90 11.69
CA GLU A 77 3.98 0.55 12.51
C GLU A 77 4.51 1.76 13.27
N SER A 78 4.64 2.89 12.58
CA SER A 78 5.10 4.15 13.17
C SER A 78 4.62 5.35 12.38
N GLN A 79 4.65 6.52 13.01
CA GLN A 79 4.38 7.80 12.36
C GLN A 79 5.20 8.91 13.02
N VAL A 80 5.68 9.84 12.19
CA VAL A 80 6.33 11.08 12.59
C VAL A 80 5.46 12.23 12.08
N ILE A 81 4.90 13.00 13.01
CA ILE A 81 3.94 14.07 12.70
C ILE A 81 4.55 15.08 11.71
N GLY A 82 3.82 15.35 10.64
CA GLY A 82 4.19 16.22 9.54
C GLY A 82 5.31 15.69 8.65
N THR A 83 5.72 14.43 8.80
CA THR A 83 6.92 13.90 8.09
C THR A 83 6.65 12.56 7.41
N SER A 84 6.21 11.53 8.14
CA SER A 84 6.03 10.21 7.55
C SER A 84 5.11 9.27 8.33
N ILE A 85 4.67 8.21 7.65
CA ILE A 85 3.97 7.06 8.22
C ILE A 85 4.58 5.77 7.66
N THR A 86 4.77 4.76 8.49
CA THR A 86 5.31 3.45 8.09
C THR A 86 4.26 2.36 8.24
N VAL A 87 4.10 1.56 7.18
CA VAL A 87 3.22 0.38 7.09
C VAL A 87 3.97 -0.70 6.31
N LEU A 88 3.96 -1.95 6.78
CA LEU A 88 4.68 -3.07 6.13
C LEU A 88 6.15 -2.73 5.83
N GLY A 89 6.79 -2.01 6.75
CA GLY A 89 8.15 -1.47 6.65
C GLY A 89 8.40 -0.46 5.53
N VAL A 90 7.37 -0.04 4.81
CA VAL A 90 7.42 1.03 3.80
C VAL A 90 7.10 2.34 4.48
N THR A 91 8.04 3.27 4.46
CA THR A 91 7.84 4.62 5.00
C THR A 91 7.38 5.56 3.89
N PHE A 92 6.14 6.02 3.97
CA PHE A 92 5.60 7.06 3.10
C PHE A 92 5.85 8.45 3.70
N PRO A 93 6.44 9.37 2.95
CA PRO A 93 6.40 10.79 3.29
C PRO A 93 4.96 11.31 3.31
N VAL A 94 4.68 12.22 4.24
CA VAL A 94 3.45 13.00 4.31
C VAL A 94 3.81 14.46 4.50
N ASP A 95 2.89 15.36 4.16
CA ASP A 95 3.08 16.79 4.35
C ASP A 95 1.79 17.50 4.80
N GLY A 96 1.79 18.84 4.77
CA GLY A 96 0.65 19.65 5.17
C GLY A 96 -0.54 19.58 4.20
N THR A 97 -0.38 18.97 3.03
CA THR A 97 -1.41 18.79 2.01
C THR A 97 -1.95 17.36 1.94
N THR A 98 -1.32 16.40 2.62
CA THR A 98 -1.88 15.06 2.83
C THR A 98 -3.23 15.14 3.56
N GLU A 99 -4.26 14.56 2.97
CA GLU A 99 -5.59 14.46 3.57
C GLU A 99 -5.68 13.26 4.53
N TYR A 100 -6.35 13.44 5.66
CA TYR A 100 -6.54 12.40 6.67
C TYR A 100 -8.02 12.12 6.84
N GLN A 101 -8.42 10.86 6.89
CA GLN A 101 -9.82 10.44 6.99
C GLN A 101 -10.03 9.40 8.09
N ASP A 102 -11.22 9.42 8.70
CA ASP A 102 -11.66 8.40 9.66
C ASP A 102 -12.26 7.16 8.97
N THR A 103 -12.77 6.21 9.76
CA THR A 103 -13.39 4.97 9.25
C THR A 103 -14.70 5.17 8.48
N ASN A 104 -15.25 6.38 8.46
CA ASN A 104 -16.44 6.73 7.70
C ASN A 104 -16.10 7.61 6.48
N ASN A 105 -14.82 7.69 6.11
CA ASN A 105 -14.27 8.56 5.07
C ASN A 105 -14.49 10.05 5.36
N ALA A 106 -14.71 10.42 6.64
CA ALA A 106 -14.85 11.81 7.02
C ALA A 106 -13.47 12.44 7.18
N GLN A 107 -13.27 13.60 6.53
CA GLN A 107 -12.01 14.32 6.62
C GLN A 107 -11.75 14.81 8.06
N LEU A 108 -10.55 14.53 8.54
CA LEU A 108 -10.04 14.97 9.84
C LEU A 108 -9.43 16.36 9.71
N ALA A 109 -10.19 17.38 10.10
CA ALA A 109 -9.77 18.79 10.02
C ALA A 109 -8.50 19.09 10.84
N GLY A 110 -8.18 18.30 11.87
CA GLY A 110 -6.94 18.40 12.64
C GLY A 110 -5.73 17.72 11.99
N GLY A 111 -5.86 17.21 10.76
CA GLY A 111 -4.79 16.57 9.99
C GLY A 111 -4.15 15.39 10.72
N GLN A 112 -2.83 15.23 10.53
CA GLN A 112 -2.10 14.09 11.11
C GLN A 112 -2.14 14.06 12.63
N THR A 113 -2.16 15.22 13.32
CA THR A 113 -2.22 15.24 14.79
C THR A 113 -3.51 14.60 15.31
N GLN A 114 -4.64 14.91 14.67
CA GLN A 114 -5.91 14.27 15.02
C GLN A 114 -5.91 12.79 14.65
N PHE A 115 -5.41 12.44 13.46
CA PHE A 115 -5.27 11.06 13.03
C PHE A 115 -4.41 10.21 13.97
N ALA A 116 -3.29 10.75 14.45
CA ALA A 116 -2.41 10.12 15.43
C ALA A 116 -3.11 9.88 16.77
N GLY A 117 -4.03 10.76 17.17
CA GLY A 117 -4.85 10.58 18.37
C GLY A 117 -5.91 9.47 18.25
N LEU A 118 -6.23 9.05 17.03
CA LEU A 118 -7.20 7.97 16.73
C LEU A 118 -6.52 6.63 16.41
N THR A 119 -5.20 6.63 16.22
CA THR A 119 -4.45 5.45 15.79
C THR A 119 -3.52 4.95 16.88
N VAL A 120 -3.30 3.63 16.88
CA VAL A 120 -2.37 2.97 17.78
C VAL A 120 -1.39 2.15 16.93
N ASN A 121 -0.10 2.45 17.06
CA ASN A 121 0.97 1.71 16.39
C ASN A 121 0.92 0.22 16.77
N GLY A 122 1.05 -0.64 15.77
CA GLY A 122 0.92 -2.10 15.89
C GLY A 122 -0.52 -2.60 16.01
N VAL A 123 -1.52 -1.74 15.90
CA VAL A 123 -2.94 -2.12 16.08
C VAL A 123 -3.83 -1.58 14.96
N SER A 124 -3.79 -0.28 14.69
CA SER A 124 -4.73 0.34 13.75
C SER A 124 -4.42 -0.02 12.30
N LEU A 125 -5.43 -0.50 11.58
CA LEU A 125 -5.37 -0.71 10.13
C LEU A 125 -5.54 0.63 9.42
N ILE A 126 -4.65 0.95 8.49
CA ILE A 126 -4.74 2.19 7.72
C ILE A 126 -4.51 1.92 6.24
N ARG A 127 -5.02 2.81 5.39
CA ARG A 127 -4.77 2.84 3.95
C ARG A 127 -4.07 4.15 3.60
N ILE A 128 -2.93 4.06 2.93
CA ILE A 128 -2.19 5.18 2.38
C ILE A 128 -2.36 5.13 0.86
N LYS A 129 -2.70 6.28 0.25
CA LYS A 129 -2.78 6.43 -1.20
C LYS A 129 -1.87 7.57 -1.65
N ASP A 130 -1.11 7.30 -2.71
CA ASP A 130 -0.30 8.24 -3.48
C ASP A 130 -0.83 8.23 -4.92
N LYS A 131 -1.39 9.35 -5.35
CA LYS A 131 -2.06 9.47 -6.64
C LYS A 131 -1.02 9.59 -7.74
N GLN A 132 -1.33 8.99 -8.89
CA GLN A 132 -0.44 9.13 -10.04
C GLN A 132 -0.34 10.59 -10.52
N ALA A 133 0.80 10.92 -11.14
CA ALA A 133 1.00 12.23 -11.75
C ALA A 133 -0.11 12.53 -12.77
N GLY A 134 -0.77 13.68 -12.59
CA GLY A 134 -1.89 14.09 -13.45
C GLY A 134 -3.27 13.58 -13.03
N SER A 135 -3.36 12.73 -11.99
CA SER A 135 -4.64 12.22 -11.45
C SER A 135 -5.28 13.14 -10.40
N GLY A 136 -4.82 14.40 -10.29
CA GLY A 136 -5.36 15.38 -9.34
C GLY A 136 -4.92 15.16 -7.89
N GLY A 137 -3.73 14.55 -7.67
CA GLY A 137 -3.05 14.59 -6.38
C GLY A 137 -2.61 16.00 -6.01
N ALA A 138 -2.68 16.32 -4.72
CA ALA A 138 -2.16 17.57 -4.18
C ALA A 138 -0.64 17.49 -3.99
N ASN A 139 -0.13 16.26 -3.81
CA ASN A 139 1.25 15.98 -3.50
C ASN A 139 2.01 15.46 -4.73
N ALA A 140 3.34 15.55 -4.68
CA ALA A 140 4.19 14.96 -5.69
C ALA A 140 4.20 13.43 -5.56
N VAL A 141 4.31 12.71 -6.69
CA VAL A 141 4.43 11.25 -6.70
C VAL A 141 5.53 10.80 -5.74
N GLY A 142 5.19 9.84 -4.87
CA GLY A 142 6.04 9.36 -3.79
C GLY A 142 5.77 10.02 -2.43
N VAL A 143 4.84 10.97 -2.35
CA VAL A 143 4.34 11.58 -1.11
C VAL A 143 2.85 11.30 -1.02
N ALA A 144 2.38 10.78 0.12
CA ALA A 144 0.99 10.36 0.24
C ALA A 144 0.02 11.52 0.09
N ASP A 145 -1.00 11.37 -0.76
CA ASP A 145 -2.10 12.33 -0.89
C ASP A 145 -3.19 12.10 0.16
N GLU A 146 -3.40 10.85 0.57
CA GLU A 146 -4.49 10.48 1.46
C GLU A 146 -4.06 9.36 2.43
N VAL A 147 -4.46 9.50 3.69
CA VAL A 147 -4.30 8.49 4.74
C VAL A 147 -5.65 8.29 5.43
N GLU A 148 -6.13 7.05 5.43
CA GLU A 148 -7.49 6.71 5.86
C GLU A 148 -7.43 5.62 6.95
N LEU A 149 -8.14 5.82 8.05
CA LEU A 149 -8.31 4.81 9.08
C LEU A 149 -9.29 3.74 8.58
N GLN A 150 -8.94 2.47 8.69
CA GLN A 150 -9.76 1.37 8.21
C GLN A 150 -10.39 0.60 9.36
N THR A 151 -11.58 0.04 9.13
CA THR A 151 -12.12 -1.00 9.99
C THR A 151 -11.38 -2.33 9.72
N PRO A 152 -11.00 -3.09 10.75
CA PRO A 152 -10.37 -4.41 10.59
C PRO A 152 -11.18 -5.41 9.77
#